data_AF-A0AAE3PLA6-F1
#
_entry.id   AF-A0AAE3PLA6-F1
#
_cell.length_a   1.000
_cell.length_b   1.000
_cell.length_c   1.000
_cell.angle_alpha   90.00
_cell.angle_beta   90.00
_cell.angle_gamma   90.00
#
_symmetry.space_group_name_H-M   'P 1'
#
loop_
_entity.id
_entity.type
_entity.pdbx_description
1 polymer ?
#
loop_
_entity_poly.entity_id
_entity_poly.type
_entity_poly.pdbx_seq_one_letter_code
_entity_poly.pdbx_strand_id
1 'polypeptide(L)'
;MPSSPTSRLEISLPQIHVTKTTYAELVFSLVFVWGFGDAMSTILALVLTSDLSLEANPWIRALLAHDPMWMLALKFAVALYVGVVLLECRHIVEQVPGWRVWLFSLLGLGTAVVLTNVYVGLAAAI
;
A
#
# COMPACT_ATOMS: atom_id res chain seq x y z
N MET A 1 60.27 -13.27 -25.31
CA MET A 1 59.78 -12.23 -24.38
C MET A 1 58.57 -12.80 -23.64
N PRO A 2 58.62 -13.00 -22.31
CA PRO A 2 57.49 -13.49 -21.54
C PRO A 2 56.58 -12.32 -21.16
N SER A 3 55.31 -12.33 -21.57
CA SER A 3 54.31 -11.33 -21.19
C SER A 3 53.73 -11.66 -19.81
N SER A 4 53.83 -10.70 -18.89
CA SER A 4 53.36 -10.74 -17.51
C SER A 4 51.86 -11.07 -17.38
N PRO A 5 51.45 -11.80 -16.33
CA PRO A 5 50.05 -12.06 -16.05
C PRO A 5 49.39 -10.81 -15.44
N THR A 6 48.47 -10.19 -16.17
CA THR A 6 47.55 -9.19 -15.63
C THR A 6 46.52 -9.90 -14.76
N SER A 7 46.73 -9.88 -13.44
CA SER A 7 45.75 -10.32 -12.45
C SER A 7 44.54 -9.38 -12.47
N ARG A 8 43.52 -9.78 -13.22
CA ARG A 8 42.22 -9.12 -13.25
C ARG A 8 41.53 -9.41 -11.91
N LEU A 9 41.38 -8.39 -11.06
CA LEU A 9 40.64 -8.50 -9.81
C LEU A 9 39.17 -8.80 -10.15
N GLU A 10 38.78 -10.06 -10.09
CA GLU A 10 37.38 -10.48 -10.20
C GLU A 10 36.66 -10.09 -8.91
N ILE A 11 36.10 -8.88 -8.91
CA ILE A 11 35.18 -8.42 -7.87
C ILE A 11 33.93 -9.29 -7.97
N SER A 12 33.90 -10.38 -7.20
CA SER A 12 32.73 -11.23 -7.02
C SER A 12 31.67 -10.44 -6.26
N LEU A 13 30.77 -9.79 -6.98
CA LEU A 13 29.62 -9.13 -6.38
C LEU A 13 28.76 -10.19 -5.67
N PRO A 14 28.31 -9.95 -4.42
CA PRO A 14 27.41 -10.87 -3.75
C PRO A 14 26.17 -11.08 -4.61
N GLN A 15 25.84 -12.33 -4.92
CA GLN A 15 24.59 -12.67 -5.61
C GLN A 15 23.41 -12.44 -4.67
N ILE A 16 22.92 -11.21 -4.63
CA ILE A 16 21.69 -10.84 -3.94
C ILE A 16 20.53 -11.49 -4.71
N HIS A 17 20.02 -12.61 -4.18
CA HIS A 17 18.83 -13.25 -4.70
C HIS A 17 17.58 -12.47 -4.26
N VAL A 18 17.18 -11.48 -5.07
CA VAL A 18 15.92 -10.77 -4.88
C VAL A 18 14.78 -11.64 -5.42
N THR A 19 14.06 -12.32 -4.52
CA THR A 19 12.83 -13.01 -4.88
C THR A 19 11.79 -11.97 -5.31
N LYS A 20 11.34 -12.07 -6.55
CA LYS A 20 10.40 -11.11 -7.15
C LYS A 20 9.00 -11.35 -6.57
N THR A 21 8.44 -10.33 -5.92
CA THR A 21 7.06 -10.38 -5.38
C THR A 21 6.08 -10.87 -6.43
N THR A 22 5.21 -11.78 -6.03
CA THR A 22 4.21 -12.37 -6.92
C THR A 22 3.05 -11.40 -7.14
N TYR A 23 2.26 -11.62 -8.21
CA TYR A 23 1.07 -10.79 -8.49
C TYR A 23 0.08 -10.85 -7.32
N ALA A 24 -0.18 -12.06 -6.80
CA ALA A 24 -1.12 -12.27 -5.71
C ALA A 24 -0.67 -11.58 -4.41
N GLU A 25 0.63 -11.62 -4.08
CA GLU A 25 1.18 -10.88 -2.93
C GLU A 25 1.02 -9.36 -3.07
N LEU A 26 1.22 -8.82 -4.28
CA LEU A 26 1.01 -7.39 -4.57
C LEU A 26 -0.46 -7.00 -4.39
N VAL A 27 -1.39 -7.81 -4.92
CA VAL A 27 -2.83 -7.58 -4.75
C VAL A 27 -3.23 -7.70 -3.29
N PHE A 28 -2.76 -8.72 -2.58
CA PHE A 28 -3.01 -8.87 -1.15
C PHE A 28 -2.50 -7.66 -0.36
N SER A 29 -1.30 -7.18 -0.66
CA SER A 29 -0.72 -5.99 -0.03
C SER A 29 -1.58 -4.75 -0.29
N LEU A 30 -2.10 -4.59 -1.50
CA LEU A 30 -3.03 -3.50 -1.83
C LEU A 30 -4.32 -3.58 -1.03
N VAL A 31 -4.95 -4.76 -0.96
CA VAL A 31 -6.17 -4.98 -0.16
C VAL A 31 -5.92 -4.66 1.31
N PHE A 32 -4.78 -5.12 1.84
CA PHE A 32 -4.42 -4.89 3.24
C PHE A 32 -4.20 -3.40 3.52
N VAL A 33 -3.40 -2.70 2.71
CA VAL A 33 -3.08 -1.28 2.92
C VAL A 33 -4.29 -0.38 2.69
N TRP A 34 -4.99 -0.51 1.55
CA TRP A 34 -6.12 0.35 1.22
C TRP A 34 -7.42 -0.01 1.94
N GLY A 35 -7.58 -1.28 2.33
CA GLY A 35 -8.74 -1.74 3.10
C GLY A 35 -8.53 -1.54 4.59
N PHE A 36 -7.67 -2.36 5.18
CA PHE A 36 -7.47 -2.39 6.63
C PHE A 36 -6.62 -1.23 7.13
N GLY A 37 -5.43 -1.01 6.55
CA GLY A 37 -4.49 0.01 7.00
C GLY A 37 -5.10 1.41 6.97
N ASP A 38 -5.68 1.79 5.83
CA ASP A 38 -6.30 3.10 5.64
C ASP A 38 -7.47 3.30 6.62
N ALA A 39 -8.40 2.35 6.70
CA ALA A 39 -9.53 2.43 7.62
C ALA A 39 -9.10 2.58 9.09
N MET A 40 -8.18 1.73 9.56
CA MET A 40 -7.69 1.77 10.94
C MET A 40 -6.95 3.07 11.23
N SER A 41 -6.15 3.57 10.27
CA SER A 41 -5.42 4.82 10.42
C SER A 41 -6.35 6.03 10.49
N THR A 42 -7.42 6.07 9.70
CA THR A 42 -8.43 7.14 9.77
C THR A 42 -9.21 7.09 11.08
N ILE A 43 -9.60 5.90 11.56
CA ILE A 43 -10.27 5.75 12.86
C ILE A 43 -9.34 6.20 13.98
N LEU A 44 -8.07 5.80 13.95
CA LEU A 44 -7.07 6.23 14.92
C LEU A 44 -6.91 7.76 14.91
N ALA A 45 -6.78 8.37 13.73
CA ALA A 45 -6.70 9.81 13.58
C ALA A 45 -7.93 10.49 14.19
N LEU A 46 -9.14 10.04 13.85
CA LEU A 46 -10.40 10.56 14.39
C LEU A 46 -10.48 10.44 15.91
N VAL A 47 -10.08 9.30 16.49
CA VAL A 47 -10.11 9.08 17.94
C VAL A 47 -9.14 10.00 18.66
N LEU A 48 -7.95 10.23 18.10
CA LEU A 48 -6.92 11.07 18.73
C LEU A 48 -7.18 12.56 18.54
N THR A 49 -7.72 12.99 17.40
CA THR A 49 -8.02 14.40 17.14
C THR A 49 -9.37 14.83 17.71
N SER A 50 -10.34 13.90 17.82
CA SER A 50 -11.76 14.20 18.05
C SER A 50 -12.34 15.23 17.07
N ASP A 51 -11.70 15.40 15.91
CA ASP A 51 -12.06 16.40 14.90
C ASP A 51 -12.37 15.75 13.57
N LEU A 52 -13.67 15.66 13.30
CA LEU A 52 -14.22 15.10 12.07
C LEU A 52 -14.01 16.02 10.85
N SER A 53 -13.72 17.31 11.05
CA SER A 53 -13.53 18.28 9.95
C SER A 53 -12.23 18.04 9.17
N LEU A 54 -11.27 17.34 9.78
CA LEU A 54 -10.01 16.94 9.16
C LEU A 54 -10.18 15.85 8.08
N GLU A 55 -11.31 15.16 8.06
CA GLU A 55 -11.64 14.21 6.98
C GLU A 55 -12.04 14.98 5.71
N ALA A 56 -11.17 14.91 4.70
CA ALA A 56 -11.36 15.61 3.43
C ALA A 56 -12.49 15.02 2.58
N ASN A 57 -12.76 13.71 2.70
CA ASN A 57 -13.79 13.06 1.91
C ASN A 57 -15.17 13.25 2.56
N PRO A 58 -16.11 14.01 1.93
CA PRO A 58 -17.39 14.32 2.54
C PRO A 58 -18.26 13.08 2.79
N TRP A 59 -18.11 12.03 1.99
CA TRP A 59 -18.86 10.77 2.15
C TRP A 59 -18.34 9.95 3.33
N ILE A 60 -17.01 9.84 3.47
CA ILE A 60 -16.39 9.17 4.62
C ILE A 60 -16.70 9.94 5.90
N ARG A 61 -16.66 11.26 5.84
CA ARG A 61 -17.05 12.13 6.95
C ARG A 61 -18.49 11.90 7.41
N ALA A 62 -19.43 11.80 6.46
CA ALA A 62 -20.82 11.49 6.77
C ALA A 62 -20.99 10.08 7.37
N LEU A 63 -20.21 9.10 6.89
CA LEU A 63 -20.25 7.73 7.39
C LEU A 63 -19.70 7.63 8.83
N LEU A 64 -18.57 8.29 9.09
CA LEU A 64 -17.93 8.40 10.41
C LEU A 64 -18.84 9.11 11.42
N ALA A 65 -19.63 10.10 10.99
CA ALA A 65 -20.59 10.78 11.85
C ALA A 65 -21.74 9.86 12.32
N HIS A 66 -22.07 8.82 11.55
CA HIS A 66 -23.15 7.89 11.88
C HIS A 66 -22.65 6.73 12.74
N ASP A 67 -21.70 5.95 12.25
CA ASP A 67 -21.00 4.92 13.01
C ASP A 67 -19.65 4.60 12.32
N PRO A 68 -18.51 4.82 12.99
CA PRO A 68 -17.18 4.57 12.45
C PRO A 68 -16.95 3.13 11.96
N MET A 69 -17.67 2.14 12.48
CA MET A 69 -17.52 0.74 12.07
C MET A 69 -18.08 0.47 10.67
N TRP A 70 -19.06 1.25 10.21
CA TRP A 70 -19.52 1.16 8.82
C TRP A 70 -18.43 1.57 7.83
N MET A 71 -17.58 2.52 8.21
CA MET A 71 -16.45 2.94 7.38
C MET A 71 -15.45 1.80 7.21
N LEU A 72 -15.10 1.12 8.30
CA LEU A 72 -14.23 -0.07 8.26
C LEU A 72 -14.84 -1.17 7.39
N ALA A 73 -16.12 -1.51 7.61
CA ALA A 73 -16.81 -2.54 6.84
C ALA A 73 -16.87 -2.20 5.35
N LEU A 74 -17.21 -0.96 5.00
CA LEU A 74 -17.30 -0.50 3.62
C LEU A 74 -15.93 -0.53 2.93
N LYS A 75 -14.89 0.03 3.54
CA LYS A 75 -13.54 0.03 2.97
C LYS A 75 -13.03 -1.39 2.78
N PHE A 76 -13.25 -2.26 3.76
CA PHE A 76 -12.84 -3.66 3.64
C PHE A 76 -13.59 -4.38 2.51
N ALA A 77 -14.90 -4.18 2.40
CA ALA A 77 -15.71 -4.74 1.31
C ALA A 77 -15.26 -4.26 -0.07
N VAL A 78 -15.00 -2.96 -0.23
CA VAL A 78 -14.50 -2.40 -1.50
C VAL A 78 -13.11 -2.93 -1.82
N ALA A 79 -12.19 -2.93 -0.84
CA ALA A 79 -10.84 -3.45 -1.04
C ALA A 79 -10.85 -4.93 -1.41
N LEU A 80 -11.64 -5.75 -0.73
CA LEU A 80 -11.82 -7.17 -1.06
C LEU A 80 -12.37 -7.35 -2.47
N TYR A 81 -13.42 -6.61 -2.84
CA TYR A 81 -14.00 -6.68 -4.18
C TYR A 81 -12.95 -6.35 -5.25
N VAL A 82 -12.22 -5.25 -5.08
CA VAL A 82 -11.12 -4.87 -5.98
C VAL A 82 -10.04 -5.95 -6.03
N GLY A 83 -9.68 -6.53 -4.88
CA GLY A 83 -8.72 -7.62 -4.79
C GLY A 83 -9.15 -8.85 -5.57
N VAL A 84 -10.39 -9.29 -5.39
CA VAL A 84 -10.98 -10.41 -6.16
C VAL A 84 -10.97 -10.09 -7.65
N VAL A 85 -11.42 -8.90 -8.05
CA VAL A 85 -11.43 -8.49 -9.47
C VAL A 85 -10.02 -8.49 -10.04
N LEU A 86 -9.01 -8.00 -9.33
CA LEU A 86 -7.62 -8.03 -9.78
C LEU A 86 -7.10 -9.47 -9.93
N LEU A 87 -7.42 -10.37 -9.00
CA LEU A 87 -7.02 -11.78 -9.07
C LEU A 87 -7.69 -12.51 -10.24
N GLU A 88 -9.01 -12.36 -10.42
CA GLU A 88 -9.77 -12.98 -11.51
C GLU A 88 -9.35 -12.43 -12.88
N CYS A 89 -9.13 -11.11 -12.97
CA CYS A 89 -8.69 -10.43 -14.19
C CYS A 89 -7.16 -10.41 -14.36
N ARG A 90 -6.41 -11.23 -13.62
CA ARG A 90 -4.94 -11.26 -13.68
C ARG A 90 -4.40 -11.35 -15.10
N HIS A 91 -5.01 -12.21 -15.92
CA HIS A 91 -4.61 -12.44 -17.31
C HIS A 91 -4.71 -11.17 -18.19
N ILE A 92 -5.60 -10.24 -17.86
CA ILE A 92 -5.75 -8.95 -18.53
C ILE A 92 -4.72 -7.96 -17.99
N VAL A 93 -4.59 -7.89 -16.66
CA VAL A 93 -3.69 -6.94 -15.99
C VAL A 93 -2.23 -7.20 -16.37
N GLU A 94 -1.80 -8.47 -16.42
CA GLU A 94 -0.42 -8.82 -16.78
C GLU A 94 -0.07 -8.53 -18.25
N GLN A 95 -1.06 -8.31 -19.13
CA GLN A 95 -0.84 -7.89 -20.52
C GLN A 95 -0.49 -6.40 -20.65
N VAL A 96 -0.81 -5.59 -19.65
CA VAL A 96 -0.54 -4.14 -19.69
C VAL A 96 0.93 -3.88 -19.37
N PRO A 97 1.69 -3.23 -20.25
CA PRO A 97 3.08 -2.89 -19.96
C PRO A 97 3.15 -1.96 -18.74
N GLY A 98 4.02 -2.29 -17.80
CA GLY A 98 4.19 -1.49 -16.57
C GLY A 98 3.22 -1.80 -15.44
N TRP A 99 2.37 -2.84 -15.53
CA TRP A 99 1.42 -3.21 -14.47
C TRP A 99 2.07 -3.32 -13.08
N ARG A 100 3.31 -3.82 -13.00
CA ARG A 100 4.07 -3.92 -11.74
C ARG A 100 4.31 -2.56 -11.11
N VAL A 101 4.84 -1.63 -11.91
CA VAL A 101 5.13 -0.27 -11.46
C VAL A 101 3.83 0.38 -10.99
N TRP A 102 2.75 0.21 -11.76
CA TRP A 102 1.43 0.69 -11.39
C TRP A 102 0.94 0.16 -10.03
N LEU A 103 0.97 -1.17 -9.81
CA LEU A 103 0.56 -1.75 -8.52
C LEU A 103 1.45 -1.30 -7.35
N PHE A 104 2.77 -1.21 -7.56
CA PHE A 104 3.68 -0.67 -6.54
C PHE A 104 3.43 0.81 -6.25
N SER A 105 3.14 1.62 -7.27
CA SER A 105 2.78 3.03 -7.08
C SER A 105 1.49 3.17 -6.29
N LEU A 106 0.45 2.39 -6.60
CA LEU A 106 -0.78 2.37 -5.83
C LEU A 106 -0.55 1.92 -4.38
N LEU A 107 0.31 0.91 -4.16
CA LEU A 107 0.67 0.46 -2.83
C LEU A 107 1.43 1.53 -2.05
N GLY A 108 2.38 2.21 -2.70
CA GLY A 108 3.14 3.31 -2.11
C GLY A 108 2.25 4.49 -1.73
N LEU A 109 1.31 4.88 -2.61
CA LEU A 109 0.34 5.93 -2.32
C LEU A 109 -0.55 5.57 -1.13
N GLY A 110 -1.11 4.35 -1.10
CA GLY A 110 -1.91 3.91 0.05
C GLY A 110 -1.11 3.92 1.35
N THR A 111 0.15 3.49 1.29
CA THR A 111 1.06 3.54 2.46
C THR A 111 1.28 4.98 2.93
N ALA A 112 1.48 5.92 2.02
CA ALA A 112 1.66 7.33 2.36
C ALA A 112 0.40 7.93 3.02
N VAL A 113 -0.79 7.56 2.56
CA VAL A 113 -2.06 7.95 3.18
C VAL A 113 -2.13 7.41 4.62
N VAL A 114 -1.87 6.13 4.82
CA VAL A 114 -1.85 5.51 6.16
C VAL A 114 -0.89 6.23 7.10
N LEU A 115 0.34 6.49 6.65
CA LEU A 115 1.34 7.20 7.45
C LEU A 115 0.91 8.63 7.78
N THR A 116 0.25 9.32 6.84
CA THR A 116 -0.27 10.68 7.06
C THR A 116 -1.37 10.67 8.13
N ASN A 117 -2.31 9.74 8.05
CA ASN A 117 -3.38 9.62 9.05
C ASN A 117 -2.80 9.31 10.45
N VAL A 118 -1.86 8.36 10.54
CA VAL A 118 -1.18 8.05 11.80
C VAL A 118 -0.43 9.28 12.33
N TYR A 119 0.28 10.01 11.47
CA TYR A 119 0.99 11.23 11.84
C TYR A 119 0.04 12.30 12.38
N VAL A 120 -1.08 12.57 11.71
CA VAL A 120 -2.08 13.54 12.16
C VAL A 120 -2.63 13.16 13.53
N GLY A 121 -2.96 11.89 13.74
CA GLY A 121 -3.42 11.40 15.04
C GLY A 121 -2.37 11.58 16.15
N LEU A 122 -1.12 11.19 15.88
CA LEU A 122 -0.03 11.35 16.86
C LEU A 122 0.30 12.82 17.13
N ALA A 123 0.30 13.67 16.12
CA ALA A 123 0.58 15.10 16.27
C ALA A 123 -0.47 15.82 17.12
N ALA A 124 -1.71 15.33 17.15
CA ALA A 124 -2.76 15.85 18.03
C ALA A 124 -2.67 15.33 19.48
N ALA A 125 -1.94 14.24 19.71
CA ALA A 125 -1.82 13.59 21.03
C ALA A 125 -0.60 14.06 21.86
N ILE A 126 0.23 14.95 21.30
CA ILE A 126 1.43 15.53 21.92
C ILE A 126 1.16 16.99 22.24
#